data_AF-A0A535F704-F1
#
_entry.id   AF-A0A535F704-F1
#
_cell.length_a   1.000
_cell.length_b   1.000
_cell.length_c   1.000
_cell.angle_alpha   90.00
_cell.angle_beta   90.00
_cell.angle_gamma   90.00
#
_symmetry.space_group_name_H-M   'P 1'
#
loop_
_entity.id
_entity.type
_entity.pdbx_description
1 polymer ?
#
loop_
_entity_poly.entity_id
_entity_poly.type
_entity_poly.pdbx_seq_one_letter_code
_entity_poly.pdbx_strand_id
1 'polypeptide(L)'
;SFLPQDPLNQIPVKGILLSISGIVGGLIAGYILFQAIYMIVPNQKISFRHSWPGAVVAAVLLELYLALFPLYVTFFLGSFAGALGLLILLIFFYYFAMILFLGAEVNAFFAGVRNTPYDLATLVHLVTSHLPTSEKDVKEQASATHKNEVPKEIRPKTEL
;
A
#
# COMPACT_ATOMS: atom_id res chain seq x y z
N SER A 1 -16.89 -52.97 -28.52
CA SER A 1 -16.04 -51.90 -29.07
C SER A 1 -15.00 -51.51 -28.02
N PHE A 2 -13.81 -52.10 -28.09
CA PHE A 2 -12.70 -51.73 -27.22
C PHE A 2 -11.98 -50.53 -27.86
N LEU A 3 -12.34 -49.31 -27.45
CA LEU A 3 -11.53 -48.15 -27.79
C LEU A 3 -10.21 -48.26 -27.03
N PRO A 4 -9.04 -48.10 -27.68
CA PRO A 4 -7.76 -48.01 -26.99
C PRO A 4 -7.85 -46.89 -25.95
N GLN A 5 -7.65 -47.23 -24.68
CA GLN A 5 -7.51 -46.23 -23.63
C GLN A 5 -6.22 -45.47 -23.94
N ASP A 6 -6.37 -44.20 -24.30
CA ASP A 6 -5.27 -43.32 -24.69
C ASP A 6 -4.24 -43.30 -23.53
N PRO A 7 -2.99 -43.78 -23.72
CA PRO A 7 -2.01 -43.91 -22.63
C PRO A 7 -1.64 -42.54 -22.02
N LEU A 8 -2.00 -41.45 -22.71
CA LEU A 8 -1.96 -40.08 -22.22
C LEU A 8 -2.87 -39.82 -21.01
N ASN A 9 -3.83 -40.69 -20.69
CA ASN A 9 -4.75 -40.51 -19.57
C ASN A 9 -4.20 -40.96 -18.20
N GLN A 10 -3.05 -41.63 -18.15
CA GLN A 10 -2.41 -42.09 -16.91
C GLN A 10 -1.13 -41.33 -16.55
N ILE A 11 -0.80 -40.26 -17.29
CA ILE A 11 0.47 -39.57 -17.11
C ILE A 11 0.35 -38.47 -16.04
N PRO A 12 1.24 -38.43 -15.02
CA PRO A 12 1.30 -37.35 -14.02
C PRO A 12 1.46 -35.94 -14.64
N VAL A 13 1.86 -35.87 -15.90
CA VAL A 13 1.97 -34.63 -16.70
C VAL A 13 0.64 -33.88 -16.78
N LYS A 14 -0.52 -34.55 -16.92
CA LYS A 14 -1.83 -33.85 -16.93
C LYS A 14 -2.12 -33.15 -15.61
N GLY A 15 -1.77 -33.79 -14.49
CA GLY A 15 -1.92 -33.22 -13.15
C GLY A 15 -1.02 -32.00 -12.94
N ILE A 16 0.24 -32.09 -13.37
CA ILE A 16 1.19 -30.96 -13.32
C ILE A 16 0.69 -29.79 -14.20
N LEU A 17 0.19 -30.08 -15.40
CA LEU A 17 -0.35 -29.06 -16.30
C LEU A 17 -1.55 -28.32 -15.68
N LEU A 18 -2.46 -29.08 -15.06
CA LEU A 18 -3.59 -28.53 -14.32
C LEU A 18 -3.13 -27.64 -13.17
N SER A 19 -2.16 -28.08 -12.37
CA SER A 19 -1.61 -27.27 -11.27
C SER A 19 -0.96 -25.97 -11.75
N ILE A 20 -0.16 -26.03 -12.82
CA ILE A 20 0.47 -24.85 -13.41
C ILE A 20 -0.59 -23.88 -13.95
N SER A 21 -1.60 -24.40 -14.65
CA SER A 21 -2.71 -23.58 -15.16
C SER A 21 -3.49 -22.89 -14.05
N GLY A 22 -3.65 -23.56 -12.90
CA GLY A 22 -4.27 -23.00 -11.70
C GLY A 22 -3.47 -21.84 -11.14
N ILE A 23 -2.17 -22.04 -10.93
CA ILE A 23 -1.26 -21.00 -10.39
C ILE A 23 -1.18 -19.80 -11.33
N VAL A 24 -1.02 -20.03 -12.63
CA VAL A 24 -0.98 -18.96 -13.62
C VAL A 24 -2.32 -18.22 -13.66
N GLY A 25 -3.44 -18.94 -13.63
CA GLY A 25 -4.77 -18.35 -13.58
C GLY A 25 -4.98 -17.50 -12.31
N GLY A 26 -4.54 -18.00 -11.15
CA GLY A 26 -4.59 -17.30 -9.87
C GLY A 26 -3.75 -16.03 -9.87
N LEU A 27 -2.52 -16.10 -10.37
CA LEU A 27 -1.65 -14.92 -10.53
C LEU A 27 -2.25 -13.87 -11.47
N ILE A 28 -2.84 -14.28 -12.60
CA ILE A 28 -3.50 -13.36 -13.53
C ILE A 28 -4.71 -12.72 -12.87
N ALA A 29 -5.56 -13.50 -12.20
CA ALA A 29 -6.74 -12.99 -11.51
C ALA A 29 -6.37 -12.04 -10.37
N GLY A 30 -5.38 -12.41 -9.56
CA GLY A 30 -4.84 -11.58 -8.48
C GLY A 30 -4.23 -10.29 -9.01
N TYR A 31 -3.46 -10.36 -10.10
CA TYR A 31 -2.91 -9.17 -10.75
C TYR A 31 -4.02 -8.22 -11.20
N ILE A 32 -5.04 -8.72 -11.90
CA ILE A 32 -6.18 -7.91 -12.35
C ILE A 32 -6.90 -7.28 -11.15
N LEU A 33 -7.11 -8.05 -10.08
CA LEU A 33 -7.77 -7.59 -8.86
C LEU A 33 -6.99 -6.43 -8.21
N PHE A 34 -5.70 -6.62 -7.91
CA PHE A 34 -4.89 -5.58 -7.26
C PHE A 34 -4.68 -4.38 -8.18
N GLN A 35 -4.52 -4.60 -9.48
CA GLN A 35 -4.40 -3.51 -10.46
C GLN A 35 -5.66 -2.65 -10.48
N ALA A 36 -6.85 -3.28 -10.45
CA ALA A 36 -8.12 -2.57 -10.36
C ALA A 36 -8.24 -1.80 -9.04
N ILE A 37 -7.89 -2.41 -7.91
CA ILE A 37 -7.90 -1.75 -6.59
C ILE A 37 -7.01 -0.51 -6.61
N TYR A 38 -5.76 -0.63 -7.04
CA TYR A 38 -4.80 0.48 -7.03
C TYR A 38 -5.12 1.60 -8.04
N MET A 39 -5.96 1.34 -9.05
CA MET A 39 -6.32 2.35 -10.04
C MET A 39 -7.68 3.01 -9.75
N ILE A 40 -8.63 2.27 -9.16
CA ILE A 40 -10.03 2.69 -8.99
C ILE A 40 -10.32 3.21 -7.58
N VAL A 41 -9.76 2.58 -6.54
CA VAL A 41 -10.06 2.91 -5.14
C VAL A 41 -9.47 4.25 -4.68
N PRO A 42 -8.23 4.63 -5.07
CA PRO A 42 -7.68 5.91 -4.64
C PRO A 42 -8.49 7.10 -5.17
N ASN A 43 -8.60 8.16 -4.36
CA ASN A 43 -9.24 9.42 -4.77
C ASN A 43 -8.39 10.26 -5.75
N GLN A 44 -7.32 9.69 -6.27
CA GLN A 44 -6.42 10.30 -7.24
C GLN A 44 -6.21 9.33 -8.41
N LYS A 45 -6.14 9.87 -9.63
CA LYS A 45 -5.95 9.03 -10.83
C LYS A 45 -4.50 8.53 -10.87
N ILE A 46 -4.29 7.25 -10.55
CA ILE A 46 -3.01 6.58 -10.72
C ILE A 46 -2.95 5.97 -12.12
N SER A 47 -1.85 6.17 -12.84
CA SER A 47 -1.67 5.56 -14.17
C SER A 47 -1.32 4.08 -14.03
N PHE A 48 -1.76 3.26 -14.99
CA PHE A 48 -1.44 1.82 -15.03
C PHE A 48 0.06 1.54 -14.89
N ARG A 49 0.91 2.38 -15.50
CA ARG A 49 2.37 2.25 -15.47
C ARG A 49 2.97 2.47 -14.08
N HIS A 50 2.26 3.15 -13.18
CA HIS A 50 2.71 3.39 -11.81
C HIS A 50 2.16 2.37 -10.81
N SER A 51 1.10 1.63 -11.16
CA SER A 51 0.45 0.67 -10.24
C SER A 51 0.77 -0.81 -10.50
N TRP A 52 1.26 -1.15 -11.69
CA TRP A 52 1.53 -2.54 -12.06
C TRP A 52 2.62 -3.24 -11.22
N PRO A 53 3.71 -2.58 -10.76
CA PRO A 53 4.74 -3.28 -9.99
C PRO A 53 4.18 -3.82 -8.66
N GLY A 54 3.42 -2.99 -7.94
CA GLY A 54 2.74 -3.36 -6.71
C GLY A 54 1.65 -4.40 -6.93
N ALA A 55 0.93 -4.34 -8.05
CA ALA A 55 -0.06 -5.36 -8.39
C ALA A 55 0.57 -6.74 -8.62
N VAL A 56 1.73 -6.81 -9.27
CA VAL A 56 2.48 -8.06 -9.43
C VAL A 56 2.94 -8.60 -8.07
N VAL A 57 3.54 -7.76 -7.22
CA VAL A 57 3.98 -8.17 -5.89
C VAL A 57 2.81 -8.68 -5.04
N ALA A 58 1.70 -7.93 -5.01
CA ALA A 58 0.51 -8.32 -4.25
C ALA A 58 -0.13 -9.61 -4.78
N ALA A 59 -0.17 -9.81 -6.10
CA ALA A 59 -0.68 -11.05 -6.70
C ALA A 59 0.15 -12.28 -6.31
N VAL A 60 1.48 -12.17 -6.34
CA VAL A 60 2.38 -13.26 -5.93
C VAL A 60 2.21 -13.57 -4.44
N LEU A 61 2.14 -12.53 -3.60
CA LEU A 61 1.91 -12.69 -2.16
C LEU A 61 0.55 -13.31 -1.86
N LEU A 62 -0.50 -12.92 -2.59
CA LEU A 62 -1.84 -13.49 -2.46
C LEU A 62 -1.85 -14.97 -2.86
N GLU A 63 -1.20 -15.33 -3.97
CA GLU A 63 -1.10 -16.73 -4.40
C GLU A 63 -0.41 -17.58 -3.35
N LEU A 64 0.73 -17.10 -2.81
CA LEU A 64 1.43 -17.77 -1.72
C LEU A 64 0.57 -17.88 -0.46
N TYR A 65 -0.14 -16.81 -0.12
CA TYR A 65 -1.01 -16.75 1.05
C TYR A 65 -2.17 -17.75 0.95
N LEU A 66 -2.83 -17.83 -0.21
CA LEU A 66 -3.89 -18.80 -0.49
C LEU A 66 -3.36 -20.23 -0.53
N ALA A 67 -2.15 -20.46 -1.05
CA ALA A 67 -1.51 -21.78 -1.04
C ALA A 67 -1.16 -22.26 0.38
N LEU A 68 -0.82 -21.35 1.29
CA LEU A 68 -0.52 -21.67 2.70
C LEU A 68 -1.79 -21.84 3.55
N PHE A 69 -2.93 -21.31 3.12
CA PHE A 69 -4.17 -21.34 3.90
C PHE A 69 -4.65 -22.76 4.24
N PRO A 70 -4.66 -23.75 3.31
CA PRO A 70 -4.99 -25.13 3.65
C PRO A 70 -4.09 -25.73 4.74
N LEU A 71 -2.79 -25.39 4.71
CA LEU A 71 -1.82 -25.85 5.72
C LEU A 71 -2.17 -25.30 7.11
N TYR A 72 -2.53 -24.01 7.16
CA TYR A 72 -3.02 -23.37 8.38
C TYR A 72 -4.29 -24.05 8.89
N VAL A 73 -5.25 -24.35 8.00
CA VAL A 73 -6.50 -25.02 8.38
C VAL A 73 -6.21 -26.40 8.98
N THR A 74 -5.37 -27.19 8.32
CA THR A 74 -5.05 -28.57 8.74
C THR A 74 -4.34 -28.60 10.10
N PHE A 75 -3.39 -27.70 10.35
CA PHE A 75 -2.61 -27.73 11.58
C PHE A 75 -3.25 -26.99 12.75
N PHE A 76 -4.05 -25.94 12.51
CA PHE A 76 -4.47 -25.02 13.57
C PHE A 76 -5.99 -24.92 13.75
N LEU A 77 -6.83 -25.34 12.79
CA LEU A 77 -8.29 -25.13 12.88
C LEU A 77 -9.10 -26.31 13.44
N GLY A 78 -8.51 -27.49 13.61
CA GLY A 78 -9.23 -28.75 13.89
C GLY A 78 -10.31 -28.69 14.99
N SER A 79 -10.02 -28.09 16.15
CA SER A 79 -10.99 -27.96 17.26
C SER A 79 -11.48 -26.52 17.52
N PHE A 80 -10.89 -25.52 16.87
CA PHE A 80 -11.10 -24.10 17.19
C PHE A 80 -12.04 -23.37 16.22
N ALA A 81 -12.32 -23.95 15.05
CA ALA A 81 -13.11 -23.32 13.99
C ALA A 81 -14.53 -22.88 14.43
N GLY A 82 -15.12 -23.54 15.43
CA GLY A 82 -16.45 -23.19 15.95
C GLY A 82 -16.45 -21.87 16.74
N ALA A 83 -15.85 -21.85 17.93
CA ALA A 83 -15.88 -20.68 18.80
C ALA A 83 -14.99 -19.52 18.31
N LEU A 84 -13.92 -19.82 17.54
CA LEU A 84 -12.95 -18.83 17.06
C LEU A 84 -13.06 -18.53 15.56
N GLY A 85 -14.09 -19.03 14.87
CA GLY A 85 -14.24 -18.87 13.41
C GLY A 85 -14.18 -17.41 12.94
N LEU A 86 -14.81 -16.49 13.68
CA LEU A 86 -14.76 -15.05 13.38
C LEU A 86 -13.36 -14.45 13.58
N LEU A 87 -12.63 -14.87 14.62
CA LEU A 87 -11.26 -14.41 14.86
C LEU A 87 -10.33 -14.88 13.74
N ILE A 88 -10.49 -16.13 13.29
CA ILE A 88 -9.76 -16.70 12.16
C ILE A 88 -10.03 -15.89 10.88
N LEU A 89 -11.30 -15.57 10.62
CA LEU A 89 -11.69 -14.75 9.47
C LEU A 89 -11.09 -13.34 9.56
N LEU A 90 -11.04 -12.75 10.76
CA LEU A 90 -10.43 -11.44 10.98
C LEU A 90 -8.92 -11.47 10.72
N ILE A 91 -8.21 -12.50 11.20
CA ILE A 91 -6.79 -12.72 10.89
C ILE A 91 -6.60 -12.91 9.38
N PHE A 92 -7.52 -13.61 8.73
CA PHE A 92 -7.45 -13.81 7.29
C PHE A 92 -7.50 -12.49 6.53
N PHE A 93 -8.48 -11.63 6.86
CA PHE A 93 -8.60 -10.31 6.26
C PHE A 93 -7.48 -9.36 6.68
N TYR A 94 -6.92 -9.52 7.88
CA TYR A 94 -5.74 -8.76 8.32
C TYR A 94 -4.55 -9.03 7.41
N TYR A 95 -4.21 -10.30 7.15
CA TYR A 95 -3.10 -10.62 6.25
C TYR A 95 -3.38 -10.22 4.81
N PHE A 96 -4.64 -10.38 4.34
CA PHE A 96 -5.05 -9.87 3.04
C PHE A 96 -4.83 -8.35 2.92
N ALA A 97 -5.22 -7.58 3.94
CA ALA A 97 -5.00 -6.13 3.98
C ALA A 97 -3.51 -5.77 4.03
N MET A 98 -2.69 -6.54 4.76
CA MET A 98 -1.23 -6.34 4.78
C MET A 98 -0.60 -6.55 3.40
N ILE A 99 -1.05 -7.56 2.65
CA ILE A 99 -0.61 -7.80 1.26
C ILE A 99 -1.00 -6.62 0.36
N LEU A 100 -2.24 -6.14 0.50
CA LEU A 100 -2.72 -4.96 -0.22
C LEU A 100 -1.87 -3.73 0.07
N PHE A 101 -1.53 -3.46 1.34
CA PHE A 101 -0.69 -2.32 1.71
C PHE A 101 0.75 -2.48 1.24
N LEU A 102 1.34 -3.67 1.30
CA LEU A 102 2.69 -3.92 0.80
C LEU A 102 2.79 -3.62 -0.70
N GLY A 103 1.83 -4.06 -1.52
CA GLY A 103 1.81 -3.71 -2.94
C GLY A 103 1.58 -2.20 -3.18
N ALA A 104 0.78 -1.54 -2.34
CA ALA A 104 0.59 -0.09 -2.42
C ALA A 104 1.89 0.68 -2.09
N GLU A 105 2.64 0.24 -1.09
CA GLU A 105 3.94 0.80 -0.72
C GLU A 105 4.96 0.65 -1.85
N VAL A 106 4.99 -0.52 -2.49
CA VAL A 106 5.80 -0.77 -3.70
C VAL A 106 5.44 0.24 -4.80
N ASN A 107 4.15 0.46 -5.05
CA ASN A 107 3.71 1.45 -6.02
C ASN A 107 4.13 2.88 -5.65
N ALA A 108 4.01 3.27 -4.38
CA ALA A 108 4.42 4.58 -3.89
C ALA A 108 5.93 4.81 -4.07
N PHE A 109 6.73 3.80 -3.74
CA PHE A 109 8.18 3.79 -3.94
C PHE A 109 8.56 4.00 -5.41
N PHE A 110 7.94 3.25 -6.34
CA PHE A 110 8.22 3.38 -7.77
C PHE A 110 7.62 4.64 -8.42
N ALA A 111 6.53 5.17 -7.88
CA ALA A 111 5.95 6.44 -8.33
C ALA A 111 6.82 7.65 -7.97
N GLY A 112 7.88 7.46 -7.17
CA GLY A 112 8.72 8.56 -6.73
C GLY A 112 7.95 9.58 -5.90
N VAL A 113 6.86 9.16 -5.25
CA VAL A 113 6.16 9.96 -4.24
C VAL A 113 7.13 10.06 -3.08
N ARG A 114 8.01 11.06 -3.17
CA ARG A 114 8.86 11.46 -2.06
C ARG A 114 7.91 11.86 -0.95
N ASN A 115 7.94 11.13 0.17
CA ASN A 115 7.49 11.66 1.45
C ASN A 115 8.06 13.07 1.53
N THR A 116 7.20 14.07 1.60
CA THR A 116 7.50 15.50 1.42
C THR A 116 8.93 15.84 1.86
N PRO A 117 9.78 16.39 0.98
CA PRO A 117 11.18 16.69 1.29
C PRO A 117 11.30 17.97 2.13
N TYR A 118 10.37 18.23 3.05
CA TYR A 118 10.57 19.24 4.06
C TYR A 118 11.27 18.52 5.21
N ASP A 119 12.61 18.53 5.18
CA ASP A 119 13.36 18.35 6.41
C ASP A 119 12.77 19.31 7.45
N LEU A 120 12.74 18.93 8.72
CA LEU A 120 12.23 19.77 9.79
C LEU A 120 12.90 21.14 9.75
N ALA A 121 14.18 21.18 9.37
CA ALA A 121 14.93 22.40 9.09
C ALA A 121 14.29 23.25 7.97
N THR A 122 13.89 22.65 6.84
CA THR A 122 13.22 23.35 5.73
C THR A 122 11.83 23.84 6.12
N LEU A 123 11.08 23.05 6.89
CA LEU A 123 9.73 23.44 7.34
C LEU A 123 9.80 24.58 8.35
N VAL A 124 10.72 24.50 9.31
CA VAL A 124 11.01 25.59 10.26
C VAL A 124 11.51 26.82 9.52
N HIS A 125 12.39 26.68 8.51
CA HIS A 125 12.88 27.80 7.71
C HIS A 125 11.74 28.48 6.94
N LEU A 126 10.86 27.73 6.28
CA LEU A 126 9.73 28.27 5.51
C LEU A 126 8.70 28.98 6.41
N VAL A 127 8.38 28.39 7.57
CA VAL A 127 7.47 29.01 8.54
C VAL A 127 8.12 30.23 9.19
N THR A 128 9.43 30.18 9.46
CA THR A 128 10.17 31.27 10.11
C THR A 128 10.54 32.39 9.13
N SER A 129 10.73 32.12 7.84
CA SER A 129 11.08 33.13 6.83
C SER A 129 9.94 34.12 6.57
N HIS A 130 8.70 33.73 6.86
CA HIS A 130 7.54 34.62 6.82
C HIS A 130 7.34 35.41 8.11
N LEU A 131 8.12 35.14 9.18
CA LEU A 131 8.04 35.94 10.40
C LEU A 131 8.81 37.25 10.23
N PRO A 132 8.18 38.39 10.56
CA PRO A 132 8.84 39.68 10.50
C PRO A 132 10.03 39.71 11.46
N THR A 133 11.22 39.97 10.92
CA THR A 133 12.49 39.99 11.67
C THR A 133 12.87 41.40 12.14
N SER A 134 12.01 42.38 11.88
CA SER A 134 12.17 43.79 12.19
C SER A 134 10.83 44.41 12.58
N GLU A 135 10.82 45.37 13.50
CA GLU A 135 9.60 46.09 13.91
C GLU A 135 8.83 46.73 12.74
N LYS A 136 9.55 47.14 11.69
CA LYS A 136 8.93 47.72 10.49
C LYS A 136 8.10 46.68 9.73
N ASP A 137 8.62 45.47 9.60
CA ASP A 137 7.97 44.36 8.91
C ASP A 137 6.73 43.89 9.68
N VAL A 138 6.79 43.90 11.03
CA VAL A 138 5.62 43.59 11.89
C VAL A 138 4.48 44.57 11.63
N LYS A 139 4.78 45.87 11.53
CA LYS A 139 3.77 46.92 11.30
C LYS A 139 3.21 46.92 9.88
N GLU A 140 3.98 46.43 8.92
CA GLU A 140 3.56 46.32 7.51
C GLU A 140 2.70 45.08 7.27
N GLN A 141 2.98 43.98 7.97
CA GLN A 141 2.23 42.72 7.89
C GLN A 141 1.04 42.63 8.87
N ALA A 142 0.93 43.55 9.84
CA ALA A 142 -0.18 43.58 10.77
C ALA A 142 -1.51 43.92 10.06
N SER A 143 -2.56 43.14 10.36
CA SER A 143 -3.93 43.46 9.97
C SER A 143 -4.29 44.90 10.36
N ALA A 144 -5.13 45.58 9.55
CA ALA A 144 -5.43 47.00 9.70
C ALA A 144 -5.84 47.44 11.12
N THR A 145 -6.43 46.53 11.89
CA THR A 145 -6.83 46.73 13.30
C THR A 145 -5.66 46.81 14.29
N HIS A 146 -4.50 46.21 13.99
CA HIS A 146 -3.34 46.10 14.90
C HIS A 146 -2.11 46.92 14.47
N LYS A 147 -2.22 47.73 13.41
CA LYS A 147 -1.09 48.49 12.82
C LYS A 147 -0.40 49.48 13.79
N ASN A 148 -1.09 49.86 14.87
CA ASN A 148 -0.61 50.82 15.87
C ASN A 148 -0.19 50.17 17.20
N GLU A 149 -0.28 48.85 17.33
CA GLU A 149 0.17 48.14 18.54
C GLU A 149 1.68 47.85 18.51
N VAL A 150 2.32 47.92 19.67
CA VAL A 150 3.75 47.63 19.82
C VAL A 150 3.95 46.11 19.69
N PRO A 151 4.86 45.63 18.81
CA PRO A 151 5.10 44.20 18.62
C PRO A 151 5.48 43.49 19.93
N LYS A 152 4.73 42.45 20.32
CA LYS A 152 5.01 41.67 21.52
C LYS A 152 6.10 40.62 21.34
N GLU A 153 6.40 40.22 20.10
CA GLU A 153 7.32 39.14 19.80
C GLU A 153 8.17 39.50 18.57
N ILE A 154 9.43 39.88 18.82
CA ILE A 154 10.44 40.16 17.80
C ILE A 154 11.56 39.16 18.07
N ARG A 155 11.89 38.29 17.10
CA ARG A 155 13.02 37.38 17.28
C ARG A 155 14.30 38.22 17.39
N PRO A 156 15.15 37.99 18.41
CA PRO A 156 16.48 38.58 18.43
C PRO A 156 17.25 38.07 17.20
N LYS A 157 17.98 38.96 16.54
CA LYS A 157 18.91 38.55 15.48
C LYS A 157 19.95 37.65 16.14
N THR A 158 19.91 36.35 15.83
CA THR A 158 21.00 35.45 16.17
C THR A 158 22.19 35.88 15.32
N GLU A 159 23.08 36.68 15.90
CA GLU A 159 24.41 36.87 15.31
C GLU A 159 25.17 35.57 15.51
N LEU A 160 25.70 35.04 14.40
CA LEU A 160 26.52 33.83 14.34
C LEU A 160 27.77 33.94 15.22
#